data_AF-A0A7S1WK89-F1
#
_entry.id   AF-A0A7S1WK89-F1
#
_cell.length_a   1.000
_cell.length_b   1.000
_cell.length_c   1.000
_cell.angle_alpha   90.00
_cell.angle_beta   90.00
_cell.angle_gamma   90.00
#
_symmetry.space_group_name_H-M   'P 1'
#
loop_
_entity.id
_entity.type
_entity.pdbx_description
1 polymer ?
#
loop_
_entity_poly.entity_id
_entity_poly.type
_entity_poly.pdbx_seq_one_letter_code
_entity_poly.pdbx_strand_id
1 'polypeptide(L)'
;AGGGALEKWFAWILEWGTEHRGYNPWSVWDWPDVTGARRLVPDSTCHTFVDDGLAALYRLGAQLDHEGPICRNYFPFIDTVGLRAVDISDQRVLKDIAGFYRTFEGLLDRPLSNITRFGTSLVDFVRGLRHGAHFYIYQVTSSTAASKYWLANLSWPYFSLRTNQRMILPWQNLSLARRGECRRPFAPSRTAAAGTREPLLV
;
A
#
# COMPACT_ATOMS: atom_id res chain seq x y z
N ALA A 1 26.24 -11.16 19.95
CA ALA A 1 25.01 -10.82 20.70
C ALA A 1 23.76 -10.71 19.81
N GLY A 2 23.64 -11.44 18.69
CA GLY A 2 22.54 -11.24 17.71
C GLY A 2 21.39 -12.25 17.72
N GLY A 3 21.49 -13.36 18.44
CA GLY A 3 20.51 -14.46 18.34
C GLY A 3 19.12 -14.14 18.93
N GLY A 4 19.07 -13.42 20.06
CA GLY A 4 17.81 -13.20 20.79
C GLY A 4 16.81 -12.27 20.09
N ALA A 5 17.28 -11.32 19.29
CA ALA A 5 16.39 -10.45 18.51
C ALA A 5 15.74 -11.21 17.34
N LEU A 6 16.51 -12.08 16.67
CA LEU A 6 16.03 -12.87 15.55
C LEU A 6 15.00 -13.93 15.98
N GLU A 7 15.22 -14.60 17.11
CA GLU A 7 14.26 -15.58 17.66
C GLU A 7 12.92 -14.91 18.00
N LYS A 8 12.95 -13.77 18.69
CA LYS A 8 11.75 -12.99 18.99
C LYS A 8 11.07 -12.46 17.74
N TRP A 9 11.84 -12.14 16.71
CA TRP A 9 11.29 -11.73 15.43
C TRP A 9 10.57 -12.88 14.70
N PHE A 10 11.08 -14.12 14.77
CA PHE A 10 10.35 -15.27 14.26
C PHE A 10 9.01 -15.51 14.97
N ALA A 11 8.96 -15.30 16.29
CA ALA A 11 7.69 -15.33 17.03
C ALA A 11 6.74 -14.21 16.56
N TRP A 12 7.26 -13.00 16.38
CA TRP A 12 6.50 -11.86 15.85
C TRP A 12 5.91 -12.13 14.45
N ILE A 13 6.61 -12.85 13.57
CA ILE A 13 6.07 -13.18 12.23
C ILE A 13 4.75 -13.96 12.33
N LEU A 14 4.67 -14.90 13.29
CA LEU A 14 3.46 -15.69 13.50
C LEU A 14 2.31 -14.79 13.96
N GLU A 15 2.56 -13.89 14.90
CA GLU A 15 1.59 -12.90 15.37
C GLU A 15 1.12 -11.98 14.23
N TRP A 16 2.07 -11.42 13.46
CA TRP A 16 1.78 -10.55 12.32
C TRP A 16 0.85 -11.24 11.32
N GLY A 17 1.09 -12.52 11.02
CA GLY A 17 0.23 -13.31 10.11
C GLY A 17 -1.21 -13.49 10.62
N THR A 18 -1.43 -13.47 11.94
CA THR A 18 -2.79 -13.53 12.51
C THR A 18 -3.54 -12.20 12.40
N GLU A 19 -2.81 -11.09 12.44
CA GLU A 19 -3.36 -9.73 12.31
C GLU A 19 -3.55 -9.32 10.84
N HIS A 20 -2.74 -9.87 9.93
CA HIS A 20 -2.69 -9.51 8.52
C HIS A 20 -3.20 -10.66 7.64
N ARG A 21 -4.46 -11.06 7.87
CA ARG A 21 -5.07 -12.15 7.10
C ARG A 21 -5.40 -11.71 5.68
N GLY A 22 -4.91 -12.50 4.72
CA GLY A 22 -5.15 -12.27 3.30
C GLY A 22 -4.30 -11.13 2.72
N TYR A 23 -4.17 -11.15 1.40
CA TYR A 23 -3.47 -10.10 0.66
C TYR A 23 -4.46 -8.99 0.32
N ASN A 24 -4.20 -7.78 0.82
CA ASN A 24 -4.99 -6.58 0.53
C ASN A 24 -4.05 -5.45 0.09
N PRO A 25 -3.97 -5.12 -1.22
CA PRO A 25 -3.10 -4.05 -1.71
C PRO A 25 -3.64 -2.64 -1.46
N TRP A 26 -4.86 -2.52 -0.94
CA TRP A 26 -5.56 -1.24 -0.81
C TRP A 26 -5.43 -0.71 0.62
N SER A 27 -4.99 0.54 0.73
CA SER A 27 -5.01 1.30 1.99
C SER A 27 -5.86 2.56 1.83
N VAL A 28 -6.33 3.13 2.94
CA VAL A 28 -7.00 4.45 2.96
C VAL A 28 -6.28 5.37 3.90
N TRP A 29 -5.87 6.52 3.39
CA TRP A 29 -5.21 7.57 4.16
C TRP A 29 -6.04 8.85 4.09
N ASP A 30 -5.86 9.75 5.06
CA ASP A 30 -6.42 11.11 4.99
C ASP A 30 -5.50 12.12 4.29
N TRP A 31 -4.34 11.68 3.80
CA TRP A 31 -3.41 12.51 3.03
C TRP A 31 -2.61 11.65 2.01
N PRO A 32 -2.24 12.18 0.83
CA PRO A 32 -1.54 11.39 -0.20
C PRO A 32 -0.06 11.11 0.07
N ASP A 33 0.57 11.90 0.94
CA ASP A 33 1.98 11.77 1.30
C ASP A 33 2.11 11.17 2.71
N VAL A 34 3.06 10.26 2.90
CA VAL A 34 3.32 9.58 4.18
C VAL A 34 3.65 10.57 5.30
N THR A 35 4.23 11.72 4.95
CA THR A 35 4.40 12.85 5.86
C THR A 35 3.07 13.54 6.12
N GLY A 36 2.47 13.25 7.26
CA GLY A 36 1.23 13.88 7.70
C GLY A 36 -0.03 13.06 7.42
N ALA A 37 0.10 11.93 6.71
CA ALA A 37 -1.00 10.98 6.56
C ALA A 37 -1.24 10.17 7.83
N ARG A 38 -2.50 10.08 8.24
CA ARG A 38 -2.98 9.01 9.11
C ARG A 38 -3.50 7.87 8.22
N ARG A 39 -3.04 6.65 8.51
CA ARG A 39 -3.57 5.44 7.89
C ARG A 39 -4.91 5.10 8.54
N LEU A 40 -6.01 5.20 7.80
CA LEU A 40 -7.36 4.85 8.24
C LEU A 40 -7.61 3.35 8.07
N VAL A 41 -7.18 2.79 6.93
CA VAL A 41 -7.17 1.35 6.67
C VAL A 41 -5.76 0.96 6.19
N PRO A 42 -5.07 0.04 6.88
CA PRO A 42 -3.77 -0.45 6.43
C PRO A 42 -3.91 -1.43 5.27
N ASP A 43 -2.92 -1.47 4.38
CA ASP A 43 -2.76 -2.52 3.38
C ASP A 43 -2.03 -3.73 3.98
N SER A 44 -2.34 -4.93 3.52
CA SER A 44 -1.69 -6.19 3.89
C SER A 44 -0.98 -6.76 2.67
N THR A 45 0.30 -6.42 2.51
CA THR A 45 1.11 -6.78 1.35
C THR A 45 2.50 -7.23 1.78
N CYS A 46 3.28 -7.77 0.84
CA CYS A 46 4.70 -8.05 1.07
C CYS A 46 5.49 -6.79 1.46
N HIS A 47 5.12 -5.61 0.95
CA HIS A 47 5.74 -4.36 1.35
C HIS A 47 5.39 -3.98 2.80
N THR A 48 4.15 -4.22 3.24
CA THR A 48 3.76 -4.02 4.65
C THR A 48 4.48 -4.98 5.58
N PHE A 49 4.59 -6.25 5.21
CA PHE A 49 5.37 -7.21 5.98
C PHE A 49 6.82 -6.77 6.19
N VAL A 50 7.46 -6.25 5.13
CA VAL A 50 8.85 -5.75 5.24
C VAL A 50 8.92 -4.47 6.09
N ASP A 51 8.02 -3.50 5.89
CA ASP A 51 7.93 -2.25 6.67
C ASP A 51 7.77 -2.56 8.17
N ASP A 52 6.77 -3.37 8.52
CA ASP A 52 6.46 -3.74 9.90
C ASP A 52 7.53 -4.66 10.50
N GLY A 53 8.09 -5.59 9.72
CA GLY A 53 9.11 -6.53 10.17
C GLY A 53 10.43 -5.85 10.48
N LEU A 54 10.84 -4.88 9.65
CA LEU A 54 11.99 -4.02 9.91
C LEU A 54 11.77 -3.18 11.17
N ALA A 55 10.57 -2.61 11.35
CA ALA A 55 10.22 -1.89 12.57
C ALA A 55 10.24 -2.81 13.81
N ALA A 56 9.77 -4.04 13.70
CA ALA A 56 9.77 -5.03 14.78
C ALA A 56 11.20 -5.43 15.17
N LEU A 57 12.07 -5.75 14.20
CA LEU A 57 13.48 -6.05 14.45
C LEU A 57 14.18 -4.93 15.23
N TYR A 58 13.98 -3.67 14.81
CA TYR A 58 14.54 -2.51 15.51
C TYR A 58 14.07 -2.43 16.97
N ARG A 59 12.77 -2.58 17.21
CA ARG A 59 12.20 -2.57 18.57
C ARG A 59 12.72 -3.72 19.45
N LEU A 60 13.11 -4.84 18.83
CA LEU A 60 13.73 -5.98 19.49
C LEU A 60 15.24 -5.80 19.75
N GLY A 61 15.79 -4.63 19.43
CA GLY A 61 17.19 -4.27 19.70
C GLY A 61 18.14 -4.61 18.56
N ALA A 62 17.64 -4.96 17.37
CA ALA A 62 18.49 -5.08 16.20
C ALA A 62 19.10 -3.71 15.85
N GLN A 63 20.40 -3.70 15.59
CA GLN A 63 21.09 -2.52 15.08
C GLN A 63 20.89 -2.49 13.56
N LEU A 64 20.16 -1.49 13.08
CA LEU A 64 19.90 -1.26 11.66
C LEU A 64 20.57 0.05 11.27
N ASP A 65 21.72 -0.06 10.61
CA ASP A 65 22.59 1.04 10.21
C ASP A 65 22.50 1.28 8.70
N HIS A 66 21.38 1.86 8.25
CA HIS A 66 21.26 2.28 6.86
C HIS A 66 21.43 3.79 6.70
N GLU A 67 22.40 4.19 5.88
CA GLU A 67 22.54 5.56 5.42
C GLU A 67 21.50 5.86 4.33
N GLY A 68 20.36 6.46 4.71
CA GLY A 68 19.39 6.99 3.76
C GLY A 68 17.93 6.58 4.00
N PRO A 69 17.00 7.07 3.14
CA PRO A 69 15.62 6.61 3.14
C PRO A 69 15.52 5.18 2.63
N ILE A 70 14.78 4.35 3.37
CA ILE A 70 14.29 3.06 2.87
C ILE A 70 12.90 3.36 2.34
N CYS A 71 12.61 2.91 1.13
CA CYS A 71 11.43 3.32 0.39
C CYS A 71 10.57 2.12 0.01
N ARG A 72 9.25 2.32 -0.04
CA ARG A 72 8.30 1.35 -0.58
C ARG A 72 7.26 2.04 -1.44
N ASN A 73 6.62 1.23 -2.28
CA ASN A 73 5.41 1.66 -2.95
C ASN A 73 4.22 1.60 -1.98
N TYR A 74 3.51 2.72 -1.86
CA TYR A 74 2.20 2.86 -1.25
C TYR A 74 1.17 3.18 -2.33
N PHE A 75 -0.03 2.61 -2.23
CA PHE A 75 -1.15 2.90 -3.12
C PHE A 75 -2.40 3.28 -2.30
N PRO A 76 -2.35 4.40 -1.54
CA PRO A 76 -3.47 4.79 -0.70
C PRO A 76 -4.57 5.44 -1.52
N PHE A 77 -5.81 5.04 -1.25
CA PHE A 77 -6.99 5.84 -1.51
C PHE A 77 -7.07 6.98 -0.49
N ILE A 78 -7.56 8.15 -0.92
CA ILE A 78 -7.58 9.36 -0.07
C ILE A 78 -9.00 9.62 0.40
N ASP A 79 -9.23 9.61 1.71
CA ASP A 79 -10.50 9.94 2.34
C ASP A 79 -10.28 10.97 3.45
N THR A 80 -10.68 12.21 3.19
CA THR A 80 -10.63 13.29 4.18
C THR A 80 -11.98 13.57 4.84
N VAL A 81 -13.04 12.83 4.46
CA VAL A 81 -14.41 13.06 4.91
C VAL A 81 -14.75 12.14 6.08
N GLY A 82 -14.32 10.89 6.01
CA GLY A 82 -14.52 9.89 7.03
C GLY A 82 -14.84 8.52 6.45
N LEU A 83 -13.99 7.56 6.79
CA LEU A 83 -14.19 6.14 6.53
C LEU A 83 -15.41 5.64 7.31
N ARG A 84 -16.28 4.85 6.66
CA ARG A 84 -17.48 4.29 7.30
C ARG A 84 -17.50 2.77 7.23
N ALA A 85 -17.87 2.13 8.34
CA ALA A 85 -18.18 0.71 8.33
C ALA A 85 -19.47 0.48 7.54
N VAL A 86 -19.50 -0.57 6.73
CA VAL A 86 -20.64 -0.93 5.91
C VAL A 86 -21.41 -2.06 6.57
N ASP A 87 -22.71 -1.85 6.75
CA ASP A 87 -23.61 -2.89 7.24
C ASP A 87 -23.96 -3.87 6.12
N ILE A 88 -23.36 -5.06 6.17
CA ILE A 88 -23.58 -6.13 5.20
C ILE A 88 -24.82 -6.98 5.51
N SER A 89 -25.59 -6.66 6.55
CA SER A 89 -26.88 -7.29 6.77
C SER A 89 -27.97 -6.76 5.82
N ASP A 90 -27.79 -5.54 5.27
CA ASP A 90 -28.69 -4.99 4.24
C ASP A 90 -28.35 -5.58 2.86
N GLN A 91 -29.29 -6.35 2.30
CA GLN A 91 -29.17 -6.97 0.98
C GLN A 91 -28.99 -5.97 -0.16
N ARG A 92 -29.51 -4.74 -0.02
CA ARG A 92 -29.31 -3.68 -1.03
C ARG A 92 -27.86 -3.23 -1.06
N VAL A 93 -27.25 -3.06 0.12
CA VAL A 93 -25.85 -2.70 0.27
C VAL A 93 -24.94 -3.81 -0.28
N LEU A 94 -25.25 -5.07 0.01
CA LEU A 94 -24.53 -6.20 -0.59
C LEU A 94 -24.61 -6.21 -2.12
N LYS A 95 -25.78 -5.95 -2.68
CA LYS A 95 -25.96 -5.84 -4.14
C LYS A 95 -25.14 -4.70 -4.73
N ASP A 96 -25.08 -3.56 -4.04
CA ASP A 96 -24.28 -2.40 -4.46
C ASP A 96 -22.77 -2.71 -4.41
N ILE A 97 -22.30 -3.37 -3.35
CA ILE A 97 -20.91 -3.85 -3.24
C ILE A 97 -20.58 -4.82 -4.38
N ALA A 98 -21.45 -5.81 -4.63
CA ALA A 98 -21.24 -6.79 -5.69
C ALA A 98 -21.22 -6.14 -7.08
N GLY A 99 -22.09 -5.16 -7.33
CA GLY A 99 -22.10 -4.36 -8.54
C GLY A 99 -20.81 -3.56 -8.71
N PHE A 100 -20.36 -2.90 -7.64
CA PHE A 100 -19.10 -2.15 -7.61
C PHE A 100 -17.91 -3.04 -8.00
N TYR A 101 -17.74 -4.18 -7.34
CA TYR A 101 -16.59 -5.06 -7.63
C TYR A 101 -16.64 -5.68 -9.01
N ARG A 102 -17.83 -5.99 -9.55
CA ARG A 102 -17.98 -6.46 -10.94
C ARG A 102 -17.51 -5.41 -11.94
N THR A 103 -17.84 -4.14 -11.71
CA THR A 103 -17.35 -3.05 -12.57
C THR A 103 -15.85 -2.82 -12.39
N PHE A 104 -15.35 -2.94 -11.16
CA PHE A 104 -13.93 -2.79 -10.85
C PHE A 104 -13.07 -3.93 -11.45
N GLU A 105 -13.55 -5.16 -11.47
CA GLU A 105 -12.87 -6.30 -12.08
C GLU A 105 -12.57 -6.06 -13.57
N GLY A 106 -13.54 -5.52 -14.32
CA GLY A 106 -13.32 -5.15 -15.73
C GLY A 106 -12.29 -4.03 -15.94
N LEU A 107 -11.92 -3.28 -14.90
CA LEU A 107 -10.78 -2.36 -14.92
C LEU A 107 -9.45 -3.10 -14.73
N LEU A 108 -9.43 -4.12 -13.86
CA LEU A 108 -8.24 -4.93 -13.56
C LEU A 108 -7.84 -5.86 -14.70
N ASP A 109 -8.78 -6.28 -15.53
CA ASP A 109 -8.51 -7.08 -16.74
C ASP A 109 -7.71 -6.32 -17.81
N ARG A 110 -7.54 -4.99 -17.65
CA ARG A 110 -6.74 -4.18 -18.57
C ARG A 110 -5.25 -4.37 -18.30
N PRO A 111 -4.39 -4.39 -19.33
CA PRO A 111 -2.95 -4.55 -19.15
C PRO A 111 -2.36 -3.49 -18.20
N LEU A 112 -1.80 -3.93 -17.08
CA LEU A 112 -1.12 -3.08 -16.09
C LEU A 112 0.25 -2.56 -16.57
N SER A 113 0.68 -2.92 -17.78
CA SER A 113 1.97 -2.54 -18.35
C SER A 113 2.15 -1.03 -18.54
N ASN A 114 1.05 -0.25 -18.52
CA ASN A 114 1.08 1.20 -18.54
C ASN A 114 0.38 1.78 -17.31
N ILE A 115 1.16 2.05 -16.27
CA ILE A 115 0.67 2.57 -14.98
C ILE A 115 -0.07 3.91 -15.13
N THR A 116 0.33 4.76 -16.08
CA THR A 116 -0.35 6.03 -16.35
C THR A 116 -1.75 5.78 -16.91
N ARG A 117 -1.88 4.86 -17.88
CA ARG A 117 -3.18 4.47 -18.45
C ARG A 117 -4.08 3.82 -17.39
N PHE A 118 -3.51 2.97 -16.54
CA PHE A 118 -4.24 2.38 -15.41
C PHE A 118 -4.73 3.47 -14.45
N GLY A 119 -3.85 4.41 -14.07
CA GLY A 119 -4.20 5.56 -13.23
C GLY A 119 -5.34 6.40 -13.82
N THR A 120 -5.27 6.77 -15.09
CA THR A 120 -6.36 7.50 -15.76
C THR A 120 -7.66 6.69 -15.74
N SER A 121 -7.60 5.40 -16.07
CA SER A 121 -8.79 4.54 -16.06
C SER A 121 -9.40 4.39 -14.66
N LEU A 122 -8.57 4.40 -13.61
CA LEU A 122 -9.01 4.37 -12.22
C LEU A 122 -9.68 5.70 -11.82
N VAL A 123 -9.13 6.85 -12.24
CA VAL A 123 -9.78 8.16 -12.04
C VAL A 123 -11.15 8.19 -12.72
N ASP A 124 -11.23 7.74 -13.96
CA ASP A 124 -12.47 7.73 -14.74
C ASP A 124 -13.50 6.78 -14.11
N PHE A 125 -13.08 5.60 -13.64
CA PHE A 125 -13.91 4.68 -12.88
C PHE A 125 -14.50 5.37 -11.65
N VAL A 126 -13.66 5.96 -10.79
CA VAL A 126 -14.10 6.62 -9.55
C VAL A 126 -15.05 7.79 -9.84
N ARG A 127 -14.78 8.59 -10.87
CA ARG A 127 -15.65 9.71 -11.28
C ARG A 127 -16.98 9.25 -11.88
N GLY A 128 -17.00 8.09 -12.52
CA GLY A 128 -18.19 7.51 -13.13
C GLY A 128 -19.15 6.84 -12.14
N LEU A 129 -18.79 6.74 -10.85
CA LEU A 129 -19.63 6.11 -9.84
C LEU A 129 -20.88 6.95 -9.55
N ARG A 130 -22.05 6.30 -9.59
CA ARG A 130 -23.37 6.90 -9.42
C ARG A 130 -23.56 7.69 -8.11
N HIS A 131 -22.85 7.29 -7.06
CA HIS A 131 -22.99 7.83 -5.69
C HIS A 131 -21.81 8.73 -5.29
N GLY A 132 -21.12 9.32 -6.27
CA GLY A 132 -19.91 10.09 -6.05
C GLY A 132 -18.66 9.22 -5.93
N ALA A 133 -17.51 9.87 -5.80
CA ALA A 133 -16.22 9.20 -5.73
C ALA A 133 -16.11 8.39 -4.43
N HIS A 134 -16.13 7.06 -4.53
CA HIS A 134 -16.03 6.17 -3.37
C HIS A 134 -15.30 4.86 -3.70
N PHE A 135 -14.88 4.14 -2.67
CA PHE A 135 -14.27 2.81 -2.82
C PHE A 135 -14.70 1.89 -1.67
N TYR A 136 -15.15 0.69 -2.00
CA TYR A 136 -15.39 -0.35 -1.01
C TYR A 136 -14.10 -1.14 -0.75
N ILE A 137 -13.79 -1.36 0.52
CA ILE A 137 -12.59 -2.09 0.95
C ILE A 137 -13.02 -3.25 1.82
N TYR A 138 -12.66 -4.45 1.39
CA TYR A 138 -12.82 -5.66 2.18
C TYR A 138 -11.58 -5.88 3.05
N GLN A 139 -11.79 -6.05 4.35
CA GLN A 139 -10.73 -6.37 5.30
C GLN A 139 -11.09 -7.64 6.07
N VAL A 140 -10.22 -8.65 5.97
CA VAL A 140 -10.33 -9.86 6.77
C VAL A 140 -9.72 -9.57 8.14
N THR A 141 -10.50 -9.74 9.20
CA THR A 141 -10.00 -9.65 10.57
C THR A 141 -9.55 -11.03 11.07
N SER A 142 -8.85 -11.07 12.20
CA SER A 142 -8.32 -12.30 12.81
C SER A 142 -9.37 -13.41 13.07
N SER A 143 -10.67 -13.07 13.16
CA SER A 143 -11.77 -14.05 13.12
C SER A 143 -12.54 -13.99 11.79
N THR A 144 -12.82 -15.17 11.22
CA THR A 144 -13.58 -15.34 9.96
C THR A 144 -15.02 -14.85 10.07
N ALA A 145 -15.55 -14.70 11.29
CA ALA A 145 -16.88 -14.17 11.56
C ALA A 145 -16.94 -12.62 11.57
N ALA A 146 -15.80 -11.93 11.44
CA ALA A 146 -15.74 -10.48 11.59
C ALA A 146 -15.08 -9.74 10.41
N SER A 147 -15.01 -10.34 9.22
CA SER A 147 -14.63 -9.59 8.02
C SER A 147 -15.52 -8.34 7.87
N LYS A 148 -14.91 -7.20 7.57
CA LYS A 148 -15.60 -5.92 7.47
C LYS A 148 -15.46 -5.34 6.07
N TYR A 149 -16.51 -4.71 5.61
CA TYR A 149 -16.44 -3.79 4.49
C TYR A 149 -16.37 -2.37 5.03
N TRP A 150 -15.46 -1.59 4.46
CA TRP A 150 -15.35 -0.16 4.66
C TRP A 150 -15.74 0.57 3.39
N LEU A 151 -16.39 1.72 3.54
CA LEU A 151 -16.67 2.65 2.47
C LEU A 151 -15.82 3.90 2.68
N ALA A 152 -14.85 4.09 1.78
CA ALA A 152 -14.04 5.29 1.71
C ALA A 152 -14.72 6.32 0.80
N ASN A 153 -14.96 7.52 1.31
CA ASN A 153 -15.47 8.64 0.53
C ASN A 153 -14.28 9.38 -0.10
N LEU A 154 -13.99 9.07 -1.36
CA LEU A 154 -12.74 9.50 -1.97
C LEU A 154 -12.71 11.00 -2.21
N SER A 155 -11.68 11.64 -1.67
CA SER A 155 -11.38 13.05 -1.83
C SER A 155 -10.27 13.22 -2.86
N TRP A 156 -10.33 14.24 -3.72
CA TRP A 156 -9.25 14.51 -4.69
C TRP A 156 -7.89 14.53 -3.96
N PRO A 157 -6.84 13.84 -4.44
CA PRO A 157 -6.66 13.23 -5.76
C PRO A 157 -7.22 11.80 -5.93
N TYR A 158 -8.10 11.35 -5.03
CA TYR A 158 -8.71 10.02 -4.91
C TYR A 158 -7.74 8.91 -4.50
N PHE A 159 -6.52 8.95 -5.03
CA PHE A 159 -5.43 8.06 -4.67
C PHE A 159 -4.09 8.76 -4.89
N SER A 160 -3.05 8.29 -4.20
CA SER A 160 -1.71 8.85 -4.41
C SER A 160 -1.06 8.28 -5.67
N LEU A 161 -0.73 9.16 -6.63
CA LEU A 161 0.15 8.83 -7.75
C LEU A 161 1.63 8.78 -7.34
N ARG A 162 1.96 9.22 -6.11
CA ARG A 162 3.30 9.16 -5.55
C ARG A 162 3.44 7.84 -4.83
N THR A 163 3.69 6.79 -5.60
CA THR A 163 3.68 5.44 -5.04
C THR A 163 4.94 5.20 -4.23
N ASN A 164 6.12 5.52 -4.75
CA ASN A 164 7.36 5.30 -4.02
C ASN A 164 7.64 6.40 -2.98
N GLN A 165 7.45 6.08 -1.70
CA GLN A 165 7.67 6.98 -0.56
C GLN A 165 8.46 6.29 0.54
N ARG A 166 8.97 7.06 1.51
CA ARG A 166 9.75 6.55 2.63
C ARG A 166 8.90 5.59 3.49
N MET A 167 9.49 4.48 3.89
CA MET A 167 8.90 3.54 4.85
C MET A 167 8.67 4.22 6.21
N ILE A 168 7.69 3.77 6.98
CA ILE A 168 7.41 4.33 8.32
C ILE A 168 8.22 3.53 9.35
N LEU A 169 9.53 3.78 9.37
CA LEU A 169 10.47 3.05 10.23
C LEU A 169 10.85 3.85 11.49
N PRO A 170 10.91 3.24 12.68
CA PRO A 170 11.10 3.96 13.95
C PRO A 170 12.38 4.79 14.06
N TRP A 171 13.46 4.39 13.37
CA TRP A 171 14.74 5.11 13.38
C TRP A 171 14.86 6.14 12.26
N GLN A 172 13.90 6.20 11.34
CA GLN A 172 13.89 7.18 10.27
C GLN A 172 13.11 8.41 10.71
N ASN A 173 13.75 9.58 10.65
CA ASN A 173 13.06 10.82 10.90
C ASN A 173 12.17 11.21 9.70
N LEU A 174 10.86 10.96 9.82
CA LEU A 174 9.88 11.33 8.79
C LEU A 174 9.80 12.84 8.55
N SER A 175 10.19 13.69 9.52
CA SER A 175 10.24 15.14 9.31
C SER A 175 11.33 15.55 8.31
N LEU A 176 12.30 14.66 8.03
CA LEU A 176 13.33 14.86 7.02
C LEU A 176 12.93 14.32 5.65
N ALA A 177 11.75 13.71 5.52
CA ALA A 177 11.34 13.13 4.26
C ALA A 177 11.13 14.24 3.21
N ARG A 178 11.83 14.12 2.09
CA ARG A 178 11.77 15.07 0.98
C ARG A 178 11.05 14.48 -0.21
N ARG A 179 10.29 15.32 -0.92
CA ARG A 179 9.65 14.92 -2.18
C ARG A 179 10.72 14.42 -3.16
N GLY A 180 10.58 13.18 -3.61
CA GLY A 180 11.46 12.57 -4.60
C GLY A 180 12.72 11.93 -4.03
N GLU A 181 12.93 11.90 -2.71
CA GLU A 181 14.06 11.16 -2.10
C GLU A 181 14.01 9.66 -2.40
N CYS A 182 12.79 9.13 -2.60
CA CYS A 182 12.53 7.76 -3.00
C CYS A 182 12.43 7.58 -4.52
N ARG A 183 12.97 8.49 -5.33
CA ARG A 183 13.06 8.22 -6.77
C ARG A 183 14.03 7.06 -7.00
N ARG A 184 13.56 6.00 -7.66
CA ARG A 184 14.45 4.95 -8.14
C ARG A 184 15.51 5.60 -9.06
N PRO A 185 16.81 5.33 -8.88
CA PRO A 185 17.79 5.60 -9.91
C PRO A 185 17.56 4.61 -11.08
N PHE A 186 16.51 4.82 -11.87
CA PHE A 186 16.24 4.04 -13.07
C PHE A 186 15.78 4.96 -14.19
N ALA A 187 16.75 5.71 -14.71
CA ALA A 187 17.16 5.47 -16.08
C ALA A 187 18.70 5.41 -16.05
N PRO A 188 19.35 4.37 -16.60
CA PRO A 188 20.70 4.58 -17.11
C PRO A 188 20.60 5.80 -18.02
N SER A 189 21.44 6.81 -17.80
CA SER A 189 21.56 7.85 -18.80
C SER A 189 21.86 7.15 -20.13
N ARG A 190 21.15 7.51 -21.19
CA ARG A 190 21.42 6.99 -22.55
C ARG A 190 22.84 7.32 -23.06
N THR A 191 23.72 7.87 -22.21
CA THR A 191 25.11 8.24 -22.49
C THR A 191 26.14 7.14 -22.23
N ALA A 192 25.78 5.94 -21.75
CA ALA A 192 26.76 4.86 -21.52
C ALA A 192 26.60 3.62 -22.44
N ALA A 193 26.03 3.78 -23.64
CA ALA A 193 26.03 2.73 -24.65
C ALA A 193 27.20 2.92 -25.64
N ALA A 194 28.43 2.77 -25.14
CA ALA A 194 29.61 2.54 -25.97
C ALA A 194 30.68 1.85 -25.10
N GLY A 195 30.60 0.53 -24.94
CA GLY A 195 31.65 -0.20 -24.23
C GLY A 195 31.25 -1.61 -23.85
N THR A 196 31.71 -2.56 -24.67
CA THR A 196 31.94 -3.99 -24.35
C THR A 196 30.74 -4.81 -23.88
N ARG A 197 30.18 -5.58 -24.83
CA ARG A 197 29.40 -6.79 -24.56
C ARG A 197 30.37 -7.87 -24.07
N GLU A 198 30.24 -8.31 -22.82
CA GLU A 198 30.71 -9.65 -22.42
C GLU A 198 29.63 -10.68 -22.72
N PRO A 199 29.97 -11.86 -23.24
CA PRO A 199 29.00 -12.92 -23.46
C PRO A 199 28.65 -13.58 -22.13
N LEU A 200 27.34 -13.70 -21.87
CA LEU A 200 26.81 -14.63 -20.87
C LEU A 200 27.18 -16.05 -21.29
N LEU A 201 28.04 -16.70 -20.50
CA LEU A 201 28.24 -18.15 -20.54
C LEU A 201 26.99 -18.82 -19.97
N VAL A 202 26.49 -19.81 -20.74
CA VAL A 202 25.39 -20.72 -20.43
C VAL A 202 25.83 -21.73 -19.37
#